data_AF-A0A1T4VYZ1-F1
#
_entry.id   AF-A0A1T4VYZ1-F1
#
_cell.length_a   1.000
_cell.length_b   1.000
_cell.length_c   1.000
_cell.angle_alpha   90.00
_cell.angle_beta   90.00
_cell.angle_gamma   90.00
#
_symmetry.space_group_name_H-M   'P 1'
#
loop_
_entity.id
_entity.type
_entity.pdbx_description
1 polymer ?
#
loop_
_entity_poly.entity_id
_entity_poly.type
_entity_poly.pdbx_seq_one_letter_code
_entity_poly.pdbx_strand_id
1 'polypeptide(L)'
;MTKHAWVLPLQWLWLFSLLLVSLVILWDQGLLQVMFATDNTYLCPFMVALFLLTCLHCGYRSLFLAQQIQVLVAWPQRHPHKTADSLIFGYLQELQALPQPQDKQLTAELLGEALRGQHQVGWFITGLLIKLGLLGTVVGFVMMLGSMTELSSLDIAQVQTLMQQMTQGMKIALNTTIIGLVASSLLGLQYLILDRTADQILIAAIQASQLPLATETLEANTNPEVADGTV
;
A
#
# COMPACT_ATOMS: atom_id res chain seq x y z
N MET A 1 7.83 18.37 17.51
CA MET A 1 7.29 17.91 16.20
C MET A 1 6.96 16.41 16.13
N THR A 2 6.98 15.66 17.25
CA THR A 2 6.76 14.19 17.32
C THR A 2 5.33 13.72 17.03
N LYS A 3 4.34 14.62 17.01
CA LYS A 3 2.92 14.26 16.77
C LYS A 3 2.60 13.89 15.31
N HIS A 4 3.42 14.30 14.34
CA HIS A 4 3.13 14.07 12.91
C HIS A 4 3.35 12.61 12.48
N ALA A 5 4.20 11.85 13.17
CA ALA A 5 4.54 10.47 12.79
C ALA A 5 3.33 9.50 12.88
N TRP A 6 2.38 9.77 13.78
CA TRP A 6 1.22 8.90 14.02
C TRP A 6 0.00 9.27 13.18
N VAL A 7 0.05 10.36 12.40
CA VAL A 7 -1.09 10.78 11.58
C VAL A 7 -1.36 9.77 10.46
N LEU A 8 -0.31 9.15 9.89
CA LEU A 8 -0.43 8.18 8.82
C LEU A 8 -1.18 6.89 9.22
N PRO A 9 -0.78 6.17 10.31
CA PRO A 9 -1.51 4.99 10.74
C PRO A 9 -2.92 5.36 11.23
N LEU A 10 -3.13 6.58 11.73
CA LEU A 10 -4.45 7.05 12.14
C LEU A 10 -5.39 7.28 10.93
N GLN A 11 -4.89 7.90 9.86
CA GLN A 11 -5.62 8.06 8.60
C GLN A 11 -5.94 6.69 7.98
N TRP A 12 -4.98 5.76 8.01
CA TRP A 12 -5.20 4.40 7.55
C TRP A 12 -6.26 3.68 8.40
N LEU A 13 -6.20 3.77 9.74
CA LEU A 13 -7.19 3.18 10.64
C LEU A 13 -8.59 3.72 10.40
N TRP A 14 -8.71 5.02 10.11
CA TRP A 14 -10.00 5.63 9.79
C TRP A 14 -10.59 5.06 8.50
N LEU A 15 -9.78 4.97 7.43
CA LEU A 15 -10.19 4.36 6.17
C LEU A 15 -10.52 2.87 6.33
N PHE A 16 -9.71 2.14 7.10
CA PHE A 16 -9.91 0.72 7.38
C PHE A 16 -11.19 0.47 8.18
N SER A 17 -11.48 1.31 9.18
CA SER A 17 -12.73 1.23 9.95
C SER A 17 -13.94 1.46 9.05
N LEU A 18 -13.89 2.46 8.16
CA LEU A 18 -14.98 2.73 7.21
C LEU A 18 -15.19 1.54 6.27
N LEU A 19 -14.11 0.96 5.76
CA LEU A 19 -14.12 -0.24 4.91
C LEU A 19 -14.69 -1.45 5.65
N LEU A 20 -14.32 -1.67 6.91
CA LEU A 20 -14.81 -2.78 7.73
C LEU A 20 -16.30 -2.63 8.01
N VAL A 21 -16.77 -1.42 8.33
CA VAL A 21 -18.21 -1.14 8.49
C VAL A 21 -18.96 -1.40 7.17
N SER A 22 -18.44 -0.94 6.03
CA SER A 22 -19.05 -1.25 4.72
C SER A 22 -19.13 -2.75 4.47
N LEU A 23 -18.07 -3.50 4.79
CA LEU A 23 -18.03 -4.95 4.63
C LEU A 23 -19.07 -5.65 5.52
N VAL A 24 -19.20 -5.22 6.78
CA VAL A 24 -20.19 -5.75 7.72
C VAL A 24 -21.62 -5.47 7.24
N ILE A 25 -21.89 -4.25 6.74
CA ILE A 25 -23.20 -3.90 6.16
C ILE A 25 -23.50 -4.79 4.94
N LEU A 26 -22.53 -4.99 4.04
CA LEU A 26 -22.69 -5.87 2.88
C LEU A 26 -22.95 -7.33 3.28
N TRP A 27 -22.33 -7.79 4.36
CA TRP A 27 -22.55 -9.13 4.91
C TRP A 27 -23.93 -9.25 5.56
N ASP A 28 -24.36 -8.26 6.33
CA ASP A 28 -25.67 -8.27 7.00
C ASP A 28 -26.83 -8.24 6.00
N GLN A 29 -26.67 -7.47 4.91
CA GLN A 29 -27.65 -7.41 3.82
C GLN A 29 -27.70 -8.69 2.95
N GLY A 30 -26.86 -9.70 3.24
CA GLY A 30 -26.84 -10.94 2.48
C GLY A 30 -26.17 -10.83 1.10
N LEU A 31 -25.68 -9.65 0.71
CA LEU A 31 -25.15 -9.40 -0.63
C LEU A 31 -23.92 -10.26 -0.92
N LEU A 32 -22.97 -10.32 0.00
CA LEU A 32 -21.76 -11.14 -0.17
C LEU A 32 -22.10 -12.63 -0.23
N GLN A 33 -23.03 -13.11 0.59
CA GLN A 33 -23.47 -14.49 0.61
C GLN A 33 -24.16 -14.87 -0.70
N VAL A 34 -25.02 -13.99 -1.24
CA VAL A 34 -25.65 -14.20 -2.55
C VAL A 34 -24.61 -14.19 -3.67
N MET A 35 -23.63 -13.29 -3.62
CA MET A 35 -22.54 -13.24 -4.61
C MET A 35 -21.72 -14.52 -4.58
N PHE A 36 -21.33 -15.01 -3.41
CA PHE A 36 -20.53 -16.23 -3.26
C PHE A 36 -21.33 -17.50 -3.59
N ALA A 37 -22.60 -17.58 -3.19
CA ALA A 37 -23.45 -18.73 -3.50
C ALA A 37 -23.76 -18.84 -4.99
N THR A 38 -23.75 -17.73 -5.73
CA THR A 38 -24.00 -17.75 -7.18
C THR A 38 -22.74 -18.06 -7.99
N ASP A 39 -21.57 -17.73 -7.45
CA ASP A 39 -20.31 -17.83 -8.17
C ASP A 39 -19.65 -19.21 -8.01
N ASN A 40 -19.85 -20.07 -9.01
CA ASN A 40 -19.22 -21.40 -9.07
C ASN A 40 -17.74 -21.33 -9.51
N THR A 41 -17.27 -20.18 -9.99
CA THR A 41 -15.89 -20.00 -10.48
C THR A 41 -14.91 -19.67 -9.35
N TYR A 42 -15.43 -19.37 -8.15
CA TYR A 42 -14.68 -18.94 -6.97
C TYR A 42 -13.82 -17.68 -7.18
N LEU A 43 -14.09 -16.90 -8.25
CA LEU A 43 -13.36 -15.66 -8.54
C LEU A 43 -13.75 -14.53 -7.58
N CYS A 44 -15.04 -14.37 -7.27
CA CYS A 44 -15.52 -13.37 -6.30
C CYS A 44 -14.87 -13.53 -4.91
N PRO A 45 -14.96 -14.71 -4.24
CA PRO A 45 -14.35 -14.87 -2.92
C PRO A 45 -12.83 -14.72 -2.98
N PHE A 46 -12.18 -15.16 -4.06
CA PHE A 46 -10.74 -14.97 -4.26
C PHE A 46 -10.36 -13.48 -4.33
N MET A 47 -11.07 -12.66 -5.12
CA MET A 47 -10.82 -11.22 -5.20
C MET A 47 -11.04 -10.51 -3.86
N VAL A 48 -12.09 -10.87 -3.12
CA VAL A 48 -12.36 -10.31 -1.78
C VAL A 48 -11.24 -10.70 -0.81
N ALA A 49 -10.79 -11.96 -0.82
CA ALA A 49 -9.68 -12.40 0.02
C ALA A 49 -8.37 -11.65 -0.32
N LEU A 50 -8.05 -11.52 -1.62
CA LEU A 50 -6.89 -10.79 -2.11
C LEU A 50 -6.93 -9.31 -1.70
N PHE A 51 -8.10 -8.69 -1.77
CA PHE A 51 -8.35 -7.33 -1.31
C PHE A 51 -8.07 -7.18 0.19
N LEU A 52 -8.63 -8.06 1.02
CA LEU A 52 -8.45 -8.02 2.48
C LEU A 52 -6.99 -8.24 2.90
N LEU A 53 -6.31 -9.22 2.30
CA LEU A 53 -4.90 -9.49 2.55
C LEU A 53 -4.02 -8.28 2.21
N THR A 54 -4.30 -7.65 1.08
CA THR A 54 -3.56 -6.48 0.61
C THR A 54 -3.85 -5.24 1.47
N CYS A 55 -5.09 -5.08 1.91
CA CYS A 55 -5.47 -4.02 2.84
C CYS A 55 -4.75 -4.19 4.19
N LEU A 56 -4.66 -5.42 4.71
CA LEU A 56 -3.90 -5.73 5.93
C LEU A 56 -2.39 -5.45 5.74
N HIS A 57 -1.83 -5.84 4.59
CA HIS A 57 -0.44 -5.51 4.24
C HIS A 57 -0.21 -3.99 4.20
N CYS A 58 -1.15 -3.22 3.64
CA CYS A 58 -1.11 -1.76 3.66
C CYS A 58 -1.06 -1.20 5.09
N GLY A 59 -1.86 -1.75 6.01
CA GLY A 59 -1.85 -1.37 7.43
C GLY A 59 -0.53 -1.64 8.13
N TYR A 60 0.01 -2.84 7.95
CA TYR A 60 1.33 -3.19 8.48
C TYR A 60 2.42 -2.23 7.97
N ARG A 61 2.39 -1.90 6.68
CA ARG A 61 3.35 -0.97 6.07
C ARG A 61 3.19 0.46 6.55
N SER A 62 1.97 0.93 6.79
CA SER A 62 1.71 2.24 7.39
C SER A 62 2.36 2.38 8.77
N LEU A 63 2.27 1.33 9.60
CA LEU A 63 2.95 1.28 10.90
C LEU A 63 4.47 1.28 10.77
N PHE A 64 5.01 0.51 9.82
CA PHE A 64 6.44 0.47 9.54
C PHE A 64 6.99 1.85 9.09
N LEU A 65 6.28 2.55 8.21
CA LEU A 65 6.64 3.91 7.80
C LEU A 65 6.57 4.91 8.97
N ALA A 66 5.56 4.78 9.83
CA ALA A 66 5.44 5.63 11.02
C ALA A 66 6.63 5.47 11.99
N GLN A 67 7.11 4.24 12.18
CA GLN A 67 8.31 3.96 12.97
C GLN A 67 9.56 4.60 12.34
N GLN A 68 9.71 4.48 11.02
CA GLN A 68 10.80 5.08 10.27
C GLN A 68 10.85 6.62 10.40
N ILE A 69 9.70 7.31 10.35
CA ILE A 69 9.60 8.76 10.57
C ILE A 69 10.10 9.13 11.98
N GLN A 70 9.80 8.33 13.00
CA GLN A 70 10.24 8.62 14.37
C GLN A 70 11.76 8.56 14.51
N VAL A 71 12.41 7.58 13.86
CA VAL A 71 13.87 7.46 13.85
C VAL A 71 14.49 8.68 13.18
N LEU A 72 13.93 9.09 12.02
CA LEU A 72 14.38 10.25 11.27
C LEU A 72 14.26 11.56 12.07
N VAL A 73 13.13 11.80 12.73
CA VAL A 73 12.93 13.01 13.56
C VAL A 73 13.86 13.02 14.77
N ALA A 74 14.22 11.86 15.30
CA ALA A 74 15.13 11.76 16.44
C ALA A 74 16.61 11.90 16.04
N TRP A 75 16.94 11.79 14.75
CA TRP A 75 18.32 11.85 14.21
C TRP A 75 19.17 13.02 14.73
N PRO A 76 18.69 14.29 14.76
CA PRO A 76 19.54 15.43 15.13
C PRO A 76 20.01 15.41 16.60
N GLN A 77 19.38 14.59 17.45
CA GLN A 77 19.59 14.59 18.90
C GLN A 77 20.08 13.25 19.46
N ARG A 78 20.34 12.23 18.62
CA ARG A 78 20.51 10.84 19.09
C ARG A 78 21.93 10.32 18.89
N HIS A 79 22.56 9.90 19.99
CA HIS A 79 23.89 9.30 19.98
C HIS A 79 23.94 7.98 19.18
N PRO A 80 25.04 7.71 18.45
CA PRO A 80 25.13 6.72 17.37
C PRO A 80 25.01 5.23 17.75
N HIS A 81 24.90 4.86 19.04
CA HIS A 81 25.24 3.50 19.46
C HIS A 81 24.07 2.53 19.76
N LYS A 82 22.80 2.91 19.60
CA LYS A 82 21.68 2.12 20.16
C LYS A 82 20.55 1.69 19.23
N THR A 83 20.67 1.83 17.91
CA THR A 83 19.56 1.44 17.01
C THR A 83 20.06 0.89 15.68
N ALA A 84 20.42 -0.39 15.71
CA ALA A 84 20.91 -1.14 14.54
C ALA A 84 19.78 -1.66 13.61
N ASP A 85 18.50 -1.49 13.96
CA ASP A 85 17.41 -2.23 13.31
C ASP A 85 16.55 -1.42 12.33
N SER A 86 16.88 -0.16 12.04
CA SER A 86 16.09 0.65 11.10
C SER A 86 16.84 0.87 9.79
N LEU A 87 16.23 0.48 8.67
CA LEU A 87 16.75 0.65 7.30
C LEU A 87 17.27 2.08 7.07
N ILE A 88 16.52 3.11 7.47
CA ILE A 88 16.89 4.52 7.27
C ILE A 88 18.17 4.91 8.02
N PHE A 89 18.43 4.33 9.19
CA PHE A 89 19.60 4.69 10.00
C PHE A 89 20.90 4.30 9.30
N GLY A 90 20.96 3.09 8.72
CA GLY A 90 22.13 2.64 7.95
C GLY A 90 22.41 3.55 6.75
N TYR A 91 21.36 3.87 5.99
CA TYR A 91 21.47 4.77 4.83
C TYR A 91 21.88 6.20 5.22
N LEU A 92 21.34 6.76 6.31
CA LEU A 92 21.71 8.10 6.80
C LEU A 92 23.17 8.17 7.26
N GLN A 93 23.66 7.12 7.91
CA GLN A 93 25.06 7.04 8.34
C GLN A 93 26.01 6.96 7.14
N GLU A 94 25.70 6.16 6.12
CA GLU A 94 26.46 6.11 4.86
C GLU A 94 26.42 7.45 4.13
N LEU A 95 25.25 8.09 4.04
CA LEU A 95 25.08 9.42 3.43
C LEU A 95 25.93 10.50 4.09
N GLN A 96 26.11 10.45 5.41
CA GLN A 96 26.97 11.40 6.13
C GLN A 96 28.46 11.08 6.00
N ALA A 97 28.84 9.81 5.93
CA ALA A 97 30.23 9.37 5.83
C ALA A 97 30.87 9.65 4.46
N LEU A 98 30.06 9.90 3.42
CA LEU A 98 30.54 10.13 2.06
C LEU A 98 30.96 11.61 1.83
N PRO A 99 32.23 11.89 1.50
CA PRO A 99 32.69 13.25 1.17
C PRO A 99 32.22 13.78 -0.21
N GLN A 100 31.91 12.92 -1.20
CA GLN A 100 31.52 13.39 -2.54
C GLN A 100 30.00 13.57 -2.72
N PRO A 101 29.55 14.64 -3.40
CA PRO A 101 28.12 14.92 -3.61
C PRO A 101 27.43 13.94 -4.57
N GLN A 102 28.17 13.29 -5.48
CA GLN A 102 27.62 12.30 -6.42
C GLN A 102 27.22 11.00 -5.71
N ASP A 103 28.05 10.49 -4.80
CA ASP A 103 27.75 9.28 -4.03
C ASP A 103 26.57 9.46 -3.06
N LYS A 104 26.36 10.70 -2.58
CA LYS A 104 25.17 11.06 -1.79
C LYS A 104 23.88 10.95 -2.60
N GLN A 105 23.90 11.38 -3.87
CA GLN A 105 22.74 11.26 -4.74
C GLN A 105 22.39 9.79 -5.02
N LEU A 106 23.39 8.96 -5.34
CA LEU A 106 23.20 7.53 -5.58
C LEU A 106 22.62 6.82 -4.34
N THR A 107 23.15 7.10 -3.15
CA THR A 107 22.67 6.49 -1.90
C THR A 107 21.24 6.91 -1.56
N ALA A 108 20.87 8.16 -1.85
CA ALA A 108 19.49 8.63 -1.71
C ALA A 108 18.54 7.97 -2.72
N GLU A 109 18.99 7.77 -3.96
CA GLU A 109 18.22 7.03 -4.97
C GLU A 109 17.98 5.57 -4.55
N LEU A 110 19.00 4.90 -4.00
CA LEU A 110 18.86 3.53 -3.48
C LEU A 110 17.87 3.45 -2.32
N LEU A 111 17.87 4.43 -1.39
CA LEU A 111 16.87 4.50 -0.31
C LEU A 111 15.46 4.73 -0.87
N GLY A 112 15.33 5.61 -1.86
CA GLY A 112 14.07 5.87 -2.57
C GLY A 112 13.52 4.61 -3.23
N GLU A 113 14.39 3.86 -3.93
CA GLU A 113 14.02 2.60 -4.57
C GLU A 113 13.67 1.52 -3.54
N ALA A 114 14.38 1.41 -2.43
CA ALA A 114 14.05 0.46 -1.36
C ALA A 114 12.68 0.74 -0.72
N LEU A 115 12.34 2.03 -0.53
CA LEU A 115 11.03 2.44 -0.03
C LEU A 115 9.92 2.19 -1.05
N ARG A 116 10.16 2.51 -2.34
CA ARG A 116 9.18 2.35 -3.43
C ARG A 116 8.99 0.90 -3.86
N GLY A 117 10.03 0.07 -3.86
CA GLY A 117 10.01 -1.31 -4.30
C GLY A 117 8.94 -2.14 -3.59
N GLN A 118 8.70 -1.89 -2.31
CA GLN A 118 7.67 -2.61 -1.56
C GLN A 118 6.22 -2.13 -1.85
N HIS A 119 6.04 -0.93 -2.41
CA HIS A 119 4.75 -0.43 -2.87
C HIS A 119 4.37 -0.99 -4.25
N GLN A 120 5.35 -1.40 -5.06
CA GLN A 120 5.13 -1.97 -6.39
C GLN A 120 4.24 -3.22 -6.34
N VAL A 121 4.40 -4.07 -5.32
CA VAL A 121 3.56 -5.25 -5.10
C VAL A 121 2.09 -4.85 -4.93
N GLY A 122 1.82 -3.76 -4.21
CA GLY A 122 0.46 -3.24 -4.02
C GLY A 122 -0.21 -2.75 -5.29
N TRP A 123 0.54 -2.01 -6.09
CA TRP A 123 0.10 -1.56 -7.41
C TRP A 123 -0.11 -2.73 -8.38
N PHE A 124 0.74 -3.75 -8.31
CA PHE A 124 0.55 -4.98 -9.07
C PHE A 124 -0.77 -5.68 -8.70
N ILE A 125 -1.05 -5.85 -7.41
CA ILE A 125 -2.32 -6.45 -6.96
C ILE A 125 -3.51 -5.60 -7.38
N THR A 126 -3.43 -4.28 -7.27
CA THR A 126 -4.48 -3.36 -7.73
C THR A 126 -4.78 -3.56 -9.22
N GLY A 127 -3.73 -3.66 -10.05
CA GLY A 127 -3.87 -3.97 -11.48
C GLY A 127 -4.38 -5.39 -11.74
N LEU A 128 -4.02 -6.35 -10.90
CA LEU A 128 -4.50 -7.73 -10.97
C LEU A 128 -6.01 -7.79 -10.70
N LEU A 129 -6.54 -7.04 -9.72
CA LEU A 129 -7.97 -6.98 -9.44
C LEU A 129 -8.80 -6.50 -10.64
N ILE A 130 -8.31 -5.48 -11.36
CA ILE A 130 -8.97 -4.99 -12.59
C ILE A 130 -8.98 -6.09 -13.65
N LYS A 131 -7.84 -6.75 -13.86
CA LYS A 131 -7.71 -7.84 -14.84
C LYS A 131 -8.58 -9.04 -14.47
N LEU A 132 -8.68 -9.37 -13.19
CA LEU A 132 -9.56 -10.44 -12.69
C LEU A 132 -11.04 -10.08 -12.85
N GLY A 133 -11.42 -8.82 -12.65
CA GLY A 133 -12.78 -8.34 -12.92
C GLY A 133 -13.15 -8.50 -14.40
N LEU A 134 -12.23 -8.11 -15.29
CA LEU A 134 -12.35 -8.31 -16.75
C LEU A 134 -12.37 -9.80 -17.12
N LEU A 135 -11.55 -10.64 -16.48
CA LEU A 135 -11.57 -12.09 -16.68
C LEU A 135 -12.93 -12.68 -16.28
N GLY A 136 -13.53 -12.20 -15.20
CA GLY A 136 -14.85 -12.63 -14.77
C GLY A 136 -15.96 -12.34 -15.78
N THR A 137 -15.87 -11.26 -16.56
CA THR A 137 -16.83 -11.03 -17.66
C THR A 137 -16.67 -12.05 -18.76
N VAL A 138 -15.44 -12.33 -19.18
CA VAL A 138 -15.14 -13.36 -20.17
C VAL A 138 -15.64 -14.73 -19.71
N VAL A 139 -15.37 -15.09 -18.46
CA VAL A 139 -15.82 -16.38 -17.89
C VAL A 139 -17.36 -16.43 -17.80
N GLY A 140 -18.02 -15.35 -17.39
CA GLY A 140 -19.48 -15.28 -17.37
C GLY A 140 -20.11 -15.41 -18.76
N PHE A 141 -19.51 -14.78 -19.78
CA PHE A 141 -19.92 -14.95 -21.17
C PHE A 141 -19.71 -16.37 -21.69
N VAL A 142 -18.57 -17.00 -21.37
CA VAL A 142 -18.28 -18.39 -21.74
C VAL A 142 -19.31 -19.35 -21.13
N MET A 143 -19.65 -19.18 -19.84
CA MET A 143 -20.70 -19.99 -19.20
C MET A 143 -22.08 -19.76 -19.82
N MET A 144 -22.41 -18.50 -20.13
CA MET A 144 -23.67 -18.17 -20.82
C MET A 144 -23.76 -18.87 -22.18
N LEU A 145 -22.72 -18.82 -23.01
CA LEU A 145 -22.69 -19.46 -24.33
C LEU A 145 -22.64 -21.00 -24.24
N GLY A 146 -21.98 -21.57 -23.22
CA GLY A 146 -21.91 -23.01 -23.01
C GLY A 146 -23.28 -23.67 -22.80
N SER A 147 -24.22 -22.97 -22.17
CA SER A 147 -25.61 -23.47 -21.99
C SER A 147 -26.37 -23.70 -23.32
N MET A 148 -25.98 -23.00 -24.39
CA MET A 148 -26.63 -23.09 -25.70
C MET A 148 -26.21 -24.34 -26.49
N THR A 149 -25.03 -24.89 -26.21
CA THR A 149 -24.46 -26.03 -26.96
C THR A 149 -24.98 -27.40 -26.55
N GLU A 150 -25.71 -27.51 -25.42
CA GLU A 150 -26.12 -28.81 -24.84
C GLU A 150 -27.50 -29.31 -25.27
N LEU A 151 -28.29 -28.53 -26.02
CA LEU A 151 -29.70 -28.88 -26.31
C LEU A 151 -29.88 -29.51 -27.71
N SER A 152 -30.33 -30.76 -27.74
CA SER A 152 -30.71 -31.53 -28.95
C SER A 152 -32.23 -31.59 -29.21
N SER A 153 -33.05 -31.13 -28.26
CA SER A 153 -34.50 -30.92 -28.40
C SER A 153 -34.92 -29.73 -27.52
N LEU A 154 -35.98 -29.00 -27.88
CA LEU A 154 -36.48 -27.86 -27.10
C LEU A 154 -37.81 -28.22 -26.42
N ASP A 155 -37.73 -28.79 -25.21
CA ASP A 155 -38.89 -28.92 -24.32
C ASP A 155 -39.05 -27.66 -23.43
N ILE A 156 -40.27 -27.38 -22.97
CA ILE A 156 -40.62 -26.16 -22.20
C ILE A 156 -39.76 -26.04 -20.92
N ALA A 157 -39.46 -27.16 -20.26
CA ALA A 157 -38.61 -27.20 -19.06
C ALA A 157 -37.13 -26.87 -19.36
N GLN A 158 -36.65 -27.18 -20.57
CA GLN A 158 -35.27 -26.89 -21.00
C GLN A 158 -35.11 -25.40 -21.31
N VAL A 159 -36.15 -24.72 -21.80
CA VAL A 159 -36.14 -23.27 -22.00
C VAL A 159 -36.00 -22.52 -20.67
N GLN A 160 -36.71 -22.92 -19.62
CA GLN A 160 -36.59 -22.29 -18.30
C GLN A 160 -35.18 -22.47 -17.72
N THR A 161 -34.61 -23.66 -17.88
CA THR A 161 -33.23 -23.98 -17.44
C THR A 161 -32.20 -23.15 -18.21
N LEU A 162 -32.38 -23.01 -19.52
CA LEU A 162 -31.54 -22.18 -20.37
C LEU A 162 -31.55 -20.72 -19.89
N MET A 163 -32.73 -20.15 -19.64
CA MET A 163 -32.85 -18.77 -19.15
C MET A 163 -32.17 -18.57 -17.79
N GLN A 164 -32.24 -19.56 -16.89
CA GLN A 164 -31.54 -19.51 -15.61
C GLN A 164 -30.03 -19.53 -15.80
N GLN A 165 -29.49 -20.43 -16.64
CA GLN A 165 -28.05 -20.53 -16.89
C GLN A 165 -27.50 -19.28 -17.60
N MET A 166 -28.26 -18.70 -18.54
CA MET A 166 -27.88 -17.43 -19.17
C MET A 166 -27.85 -16.28 -18.16
N THR A 167 -28.85 -16.21 -17.28
CA THR A 167 -28.91 -15.21 -16.21
C THR A 167 -27.77 -15.41 -15.21
N GLN A 168 -27.38 -16.66 -14.92
CA GLN A 168 -26.27 -16.97 -14.04
C GLN A 168 -24.93 -16.50 -14.59
N GLY A 169 -24.64 -16.78 -15.86
CA GLY A 169 -23.41 -16.30 -16.52
C GLY A 169 -23.30 -14.77 -16.48
N MET A 170 -24.41 -14.08 -16.74
CA MET A 170 -24.48 -12.62 -16.62
C MET A 170 -24.28 -12.13 -15.17
N LYS A 171 -24.89 -12.78 -14.19
CA LYS A 171 -24.73 -12.41 -12.77
C LYS A 171 -23.27 -12.52 -12.32
N ILE A 172 -22.57 -13.58 -12.72
CA ILE A 172 -21.16 -13.77 -12.40
C ILE A 172 -20.32 -12.65 -13.02
N ALA A 173 -20.50 -12.38 -14.32
CA ALA A 173 -19.80 -11.30 -15.02
C ALA A 173 -19.97 -9.91 -14.37
N LEU A 174 -21.20 -9.56 -14.00
CA LEU A 174 -21.50 -8.27 -13.37
C LEU A 174 -20.88 -8.17 -11.97
N ASN A 175 -21.06 -9.22 -11.15
CA ASN A 175 -20.55 -9.27 -9.78
C ASN A 175 -19.02 -9.17 -9.73
N THR A 176 -18.32 -9.92 -10.59
CA THR A 176 -16.85 -9.88 -10.63
C THR A 176 -16.33 -8.53 -11.08
N THR A 177 -17.03 -7.86 -12.01
CA THR A 177 -16.65 -6.53 -12.49
C THR A 177 -16.76 -5.48 -11.40
N ILE A 178 -17.90 -5.45 -10.69
CA ILE A 178 -18.13 -4.49 -9.61
C ILE A 178 -17.11 -4.71 -8.48
N ILE A 179 -16.91 -5.97 -8.06
CA ILE A 179 -15.92 -6.29 -7.02
C ILE A 179 -14.53 -5.86 -7.48
N GLY A 180 -14.10 -6.25 -8.69
CA GLY A 180 -12.79 -5.92 -9.21
C GLY A 180 -12.52 -4.42 -9.24
N LEU A 181 -13.46 -3.61 -9.75
CA LEU A 181 -13.32 -2.17 -9.86
C LEU A 181 -13.36 -1.44 -8.51
N VAL A 182 -14.32 -1.79 -7.64
CA VAL A 182 -14.46 -1.16 -6.33
C VAL A 182 -13.25 -1.49 -5.46
N ALA A 183 -12.85 -2.76 -5.43
CA ALA A 183 -11.71 -3.20 -4.66
C ALA A 183 -10.39 -2.61 -5.19
N SER A 184 -10.18 -2.55 -6.51
CA SER A 184 -8.99 -1.90 -7.09
C SER A 184 -8.95 -0.40 -6.82
N SER A 185 -10.10 0.28 -6.91
CA SER A 185 -10.17 1.73 -6.65
C SER A 185 -9.84 2.06 -5.19
N LEU A 186 -10.42 1.31 -4.24
CA LEU A 186 -10.16 1.47 -2.82
C LEU A 186 -8.71 1.15 -2.44
N LEU A 187 -8.10 0.11 -3.01
CA LEU A 187 -6.67 -0.18 -2.81
C LEU A 187 -5.80 0.91 -3.41
N GLY A 188 -6.10 1.36 -4.64
CA GLY A 188 -5.37 2.42 -5.32
C GLY A 188 -5.29 3.68 -4.47
N LEU A 189 -6.39 4.08 -3.83
CA LEU A 189 -6.41 5.22 -2.91
C LEU A 189 -5.50 5.00 -1.69
N GLN A 190 -5.55 3.82 -1.06
CA GLN A 190 -4.70 3.48 0.10
C GLN A 190 -3.21 3.52 -0.26
N TYR A 191 -2.84 2.96 -1.41
CA TYR A 191 -1.45 2.96 -1.89
C TYR A 191 -0.96 4.34 -2.29
N LEU A 192 -1.83 5.19 -2.83
CA LEU A 192 -1.48 6.57 -3.18
C LEU A 192 -1.11 7.40 -1.93
N ILE A 193 -1.80 7.21 -0.81
CA ILE A 193 -1.45 7.86 0.46
C ILE A 193 -0.10 7.36 0.98
N LEU A 194 0.14 6.05 0.87
CA LEU A 194 1.38 5.41 1.32
C LEU A 194 2.59 5.89 0.51
N ASP A 195 2.45 5.96 -0.82
CA ASP A 195 3.48 6.42 -1.76
C ASP A 195 3.85 7.89 -1.52
N ARG A 196 2.85 8.77 -1.38
CA ARG A 196 3.08 10.18 -1.00
C ARG A 196 3.88 10.32 0.29
N THR A 197 3.70 9.40 1.23
CA THR A 197 4.41 9.44 2.50
C THR A 197 5.82 8.89 2.39
N ALA A 198 6.02 7.85 1.59
CA ALA A 198 7.35 7.33 1.26
C ALA A 198 8.21 8.44 0.61
N ASP A 199 7.65 9.20 -0.33
CA ASP A 199 8.32 10.33 -0.96
C ASP A 199 8.66 11.44 0.06
N GLN A 200 7.75 11.77 0.99
CA GLN A 200 8.03 12.74 2.07
C GLN A 200 9.15 12.29 3.00
N ILE A 201 9.21 10.99 3.32
CA ILE A 201 10.29 10.42 4.15
C ILE A 201 11.64 10.55 3.45
N LEU A 202 11.68 10.26 2.15
CA LEU A 202 12.91 10.38 1.36
C LEU A 202 13.43 11.83 1.37
N ILE A 203 12.56 12.81 1.12
CA ILE A 203 12.92 14.22 1.14
C ILE A 203 13.45 14.62 2.52
N ALA A 204 12.74 14.23 3.59
CA ALA A 204 13.15 14.53 4.95
C ALA A 204 14.47 13.84 5.34
N ALA A 205 14.74 12.63 4.84
CA ALA A 205 16.00 11.92 5.05
C ALA A 205 17.19 12.64 4.38
N ILE A 206 17.02 13.08 3.13
CA ILE A 206 18.04 13.85 2.42
C ILE A 206 18.32 15.17 3.16
N GLN A 207 17.29 15.90 3.57
CA GLN A 207 17.46 17.14 4.34
C GLN A 207 18.19 16.91 5.68
N ALA A 208 17.84 15.84 6.41
CA ALA A 208 18.49 15.52 7.68
C ALA A 208 19.98 15.15 7.50
N SER A 209 20.35 14.52 6.38
CA SER A 209 21.76 14.19 6.08
C SER A 209 22.64 15.42 5.83
N GLN A 210 22.05 16.55 5.47
CA GLN A 210 22.76 17.80 5.19
C GLN A 210 23.01 18.65 6.46
N LEU A 211 22.40 18.30 7.59
CA LEU A 211 22.59 19.01 8.85
C LEU A 211 23.93 18.62 9.49
N PRO A 212 24.79 19.58 9.87
CA PRO A 212 25.98 19.31 10.69
C PRO A 212 25.56 18.68 12.02
N LEU A 213 26.19 17.57 12.41
CA LEU A 213 26.00 17.01 13.73
C LEU A 213 26.43 18.07 14.76
N ALA A 214 25.59 18.32 15.77
CA ALA A 214 25.79 19.35 16.81
C ALA A 214 27.05 19.16 17.68
N THR A 215 27.95 18.26 17.30
CA THR A 215 29.25 18.01 17.92
C THR A 215 30.31 19.07 17.59
N GLU A 216 30.21 19.82 16.49
CA GLU A 216 31.20 20.88 16.18
C GLU A 216 31.03 22.17 17.00
N THR A 217 29.85 22.43 17.58
CA THR A 217 29.63 23.68 18.34
C THR A 217 30.12 23.62 19.79
N LEU A 218 30.40 22.41 20.32
CA LEU A 218 30.93 22.26 21.67
C LEU A 218 32.46 22.30 21.74
N GLU A 219 33.19 21.90 20.70
CA GLU A 219 34.65 22.03 20.66
C GLU A 219 35.12 23.46 20.29
N ALA A 220 34.29 24.24 19.61
CA ALA A 220 34.62 25.63 19.26
C ALA A 220 34.46 26.63 20.44
N ASN A 221 33.80 26.25 21.53
CA ASN A 221 33.52 27.13 22.67
C ASN A 221 34.36 26.84 23.92
N THR A 222 35.38 25.98 23.82
CA THR A 222 36.32 25.69 24.92
C THR A 222 37.68 26.39 24.79
N ASN A 223 37.83 27.37 23.91
CA ASN A 223 39.03 28.21 23.89
C ASN A 223 38.72 29.61 24.43
N PRO A 224 38.87 29.86 25.74
CA PRO A 224 38.80 31.21 26.27
C PRO A 224 40.09 31.94 25.89
N GLU A 225 39.93 33.06 25.21
CA GLU A 225 40.66 34.29 25.48
C GLU A 225 42.21 34.22 25.53
N VAL A 226 42.85 34.58 24.42
CA VAL A 226 44.03 35.46 24.51
C VAL A 226 43.66 36.75 23.78
N ALA A 227 43.12 37.68 24.56
CA ALA A 227 42.94 39.06 24.17
C ALA A 227 44.30 39.79 24.22
N ASP A 228 44.52 40.57 23.16
CA ASP A 228 45.02 41.94 23.19
C ASP A 228 46.53 42.23 23.31
N GLY A 229 46.96 43.22 22.54
CA GLY A 229 47.93 44.21 23.00
C GLY A 229 49.35 44.15 22.43
N THR A 230 49.58 44.95 21.40
CA THR A 230 50.86 45.59 21.02
C THR A 230 51.72 46.07 22.21
N VAL A 231 53.03 45.75 22.23
CA VAL A 231 54.22 46.65 22.15
C VAL A 231 55.45 45.78 21.86
#